data_AF-T0T7T0-F1
#
_entry.id   AF-T0T7T0-F1
#
_cell.length_a   1.000
_cell.length_b   1.000
_cell.length_c   1.000
_cell.angle_alpha   90.00
_cell.angle_beta   90.00
_cell.angle_gamma   90.00
#
_symmetry.space_group_name_H-M   'P 1'
#
loop_
_entity.id
_entity.type
_entity.pdbx_description
1 polymer ?
#
loop_
_entity_poly.entity_id
_entity_poly.type
_entity_poly.pdbx_seq_one_letter_code
_entity_poly.pdbx_strand_id
1 'polypeptide(L)' 'MHFMNPVPVMKLVETITGLETDEETIQAVEDVAVKMGKTVVRADDVAGFAVNRILMPMINEAFY' A
#
# COMPACT_ATOMS: atom_id res chain seq x y z
N MET A 1 -5.00 3.72 -2.76
CA MET A 1 -3.78 4.38 -2.22
C MET A 1 -3.84 4.33 -0.70
N HIS A 2 -2.99 3.50 -0.11
CA HIS A 2 -2.98 3.19 1.31
C HIS A 2 -1.71 3.78 1.93
N PHE A 3 -1.89 4.81 2.77
CA PHE A 3 -0.80 5.45 3.51
C PHE A 3 -0.60 4.77 4.86
N MET A 4 0.65 4.77 5.33
CA MET A 4 0.98 4.28 6.67
C MET A 4 1.01 5.45 7.67
N ASN A 5 0.50 5.22 8.89
CA ASN A 5 0.45 6.21 9.96
C ASN A 5 1.78 6.23 10.76
N PRO A 6 2.36 7.41 11.09
CA PRO A 6 1.96 8.76 10.68
C PRO A 6 2.37 9.12 9.25
N VAL A 7 1.42 9.67 8.49
CA VAL A 7 1.56 9.93 7.05
C VAL A 7 2.80 10.78 6.69
N PRO A 8 3.17 11.85 7.43
CA PRO A 8 4.36 12.64 7.09
C PRO A 8 5.68 11.89 7.29
N VAL A 9 5.71 10.91 8.20
CA VAL A 9 6.93 10.20 8.61
C VAL A 9 7.15 8.95 7.77
N MET A 10 6.08 8.21 7.49
CA MET A 10 6.17 6.95 6.77
C MET A 10 6.45 7.19 5.29
N LYS A 11 7.42 6.46 4.74
CA LYS A 11 7.86 6.61 3.34
C LYS A 11 6.99 5.83 2.36
N LEU A 12 6.39 4.74 2.81
CA LEU A 12 5.67 3.80 1.95
C LEU A 12 4.24 4.27 1.69
N VAL A 13 3.82 4.11 0.43
CA VAL A 13 2.42 4.11 0.00
C VAL A 13 2.17 2.84 -0.79
N GLU A 14 1.09 2.15 -0.48
CA GLU A 14 0.64 0.97 -1.21
C GLU A 14 -0.45 1.38 -2.21
N THR A 15 -0.27 1.09 -3.50
CA THR A 15 -1.29 1.21 -4.54
C THR A 15 -1.97 -0.13 -4.73
N ILE A 16 -3.30 -0.13 -4.81
CA ILE A 16 -4.10 -1.36 -4.89
C ILE A 16 -4.84 -1.35 -6.21
N THR A 17 -4.61 -2.37 -7.04
CA THR A 17 -5.29 -2.53 -8.32
C THR A 17 -6.53 -3.39 -8.11
N GLY A 18 -7.71 -2.77 -8.17
CA GLY A 18 -8.99 -3.47 -8.15
C GLY A 18 -9.37 -4.00 -9.53
N LEU A 19 -10.40 -4.86 -9.58
CA LEU A 19 -10.87 -5.52 -10.82
C LEU A 19 -11.18 -4.56 -11.98
N GLU A 20 -11.74 -3.39 -11.67
CA GLU A 20 -12.12 -2.37 -12.66
C GLU A 20 -11.16 -1.18 -12.67
N THR A 21 -10.05 -1.24 -11.93
CA THR A 21 -9.09 -0.14 -11.91
C THR A 21 -8.23 -0.21 -13.17
N ASP A 22 -8.33 0.80 -14.02
CA ASP A 22 -7.50 0.90 -15.21
C ASP A 22 -6.05 1.28 -14.87
N GLU A 23 -5.15 0.96 -15.80
CA GLU A 23 -3.71 1.21 -15.66
C GLU A 23 -3.38 2.71 -15.57
N GLU A 24 -4.12 3.55 -16.29
CA GLU A 24 -3.93 5.00 -16.29
C GLU A 24 -4.20 5.61 -14.91
N THR A 25 -5.28 5.16 -14.25
CA THR A 25 -5.67 5.56 -12.90
C THR A 25 -4.61 5.16 -11.89
N ILE A 26 -4.09 3.93 -11.97
CA ILE A 26 -2.99 3.51 -11.08
C ILE A 26 -1.75 4.38 -11.33
N GLN A 27 -1.33 4.55 -12.57
CA GLN A 27 -0.13 5.34 -12.88
C GLN A 27 -0.26 6.79 -12.38
N ALA A 28 -1.43 7.41 -12.58
CA ALA A 28 -1.69 8.76 -12.10
C ALA A 28 -1.58 8.86 -10.57
N VAL A 29 -2.06 7.85 -9.85
CA VAL A 29 -1.95 7.77 -8.39
C VAL A 29 -0.51 7.53 -7.93
N GLU A 30 0.24 6.66 -8.61
CA GLU A 30 1.65 6.41 -8.33
C GLU A 30 2.50 7.68 -8.52
N ASP A 31 2.27 8.42 -9.61
CA ASP A 31 2.94 9.69 -9.89
C ASP A 31 2.68 10.73 -8.79
N VAL A 32 1.44 10.79 -8.28
CA VAL A 32 1.09 11.69 -7.17
C VAL A 32 1.82 11.27 -5.90
N ALA A 33 1.88 9.98 -5.58
CA ALA A 33 2.60 9.50 -4.41
C ALA A 33 4.11 9.78 -4.50
N VAL A 34 4.71 9.60 -5.69
CA VAL A 34 6.13 9.95 -5.94
C VAL A 34 6.36 11.45 -5.77
N LYS A 35 5.46 12.32 -6.28
CA LYS A 35 5.53 13.78 -6.06
C LYS A 35 5.45 14.17 -4.58
N MET A 36 4.76 13.37 -3.76
CA MET A 36 4.73 13.52 -2.30
C MET A 36 6.00 13.01 -1.58
N GLY A 37 7.01 12.56 -2.32
CA GLY A 37 8.25 11.98 -1.77
C GLY A 37 8.06 10.58 -1.18
N LYS A 38 7.01 9.85 -1.60
CA LYS A 38 6.72 8.49 -1.14
C LYS A 38 7.36 7.45 -2.06
N THR A 39 7.63 6.28 -1.49
CA THR A 39 7.98 5.06 -2.20
C THR A 39 6.70 4.27 -2.42
N VAL A 40 6.46 3.85 -3.66
CA VAL A 40 5.23 3.16 -4.04
C VAL A 40 5.48 1.66 -4.16
N VAL A 41 4.54 0.86 -3.66
CA VAL A 41 4.46 -0.59 -3.88
C VAL A 41 3.05 -0.90 -4.38
N ARG A 42 2.96 -1.65 -5.47
CA ARG A 42 1.70 -2.10 -6.04
C ARG A 42 1.29 -3.44 -5.44
N ALA A 43 0.02 -3.57 -5.09
CA ALA A 43 -0.60 -4.76 -4.54
C ALA A 43 -1.91 -5.08 -5.29
N ASP A 44 -2.28 -6.36 -5.30
CA ASP A 44 -3.59 -6.79 -5.78
C ASP A 44 -4.66 -6.54 -4.71
N ASP A 45 -5.91 -6.34 -5.15
CA ASP A 45 -7.05 -6.19 -4.24
C ASP A 45 -7.43 -7.53 -3.58
N VAL A 46 -6.75 -7.82 -2.48
CA VAL A 46 -6.99 -8.98 -1.63
C VAL A 46 -7.04 -8.56 -0.16
N ALA A 47 -7.70 -9.37 0.67
CA ALA A 47 -7.81 -9.09 2.10
C ALA A 47 -6.41 -8.89 2.74
N GLY A 48 -6.20 -7.70 3.34
CA GLY A 48 -4.95 -7.31 3.97
C GLY A 48 -3.87 -6.76 3.04
N PHE A 49 -4.14 -6.67 1.73
CA PHE A 49 -3.20 -6.20 0.69
C PHE A 49 -1.84 -6.92 0.83
N ALA A 50 -0.71 -6.24 0.61
CA ALA A 50 0.60 -6.82 0.86
C ALA A 50 1.04 -6.61 2.31
N VAL A 51 1.00 -5.37 2.80
CA VAL A 51 1.63 -5.02 4.10
C VAL A 51 0.92 -5.67 5.28
N ASN A 52 -0.39 -5.49 5.42
CA ASN A 52 -1.11 -6.02 6.58
C ASN A 52 -1.19 -7.55 6.54
N ARG A 53 -1.23 -8.14 5.35
CA ARG A 53 -1.24 -9.60 5.17
C ARG A 53 0.05 -10.27 5.66
N ILE A 54 1.18 -9.59 5.59
CA ILE A 54 2.46 -10.05 6.16
C ILE A 54 2.55 -9.71 7.65
N LEU A 55 2.15 -8.49 8.03
CA LEU A 55 2.29 -7.98 9.39
C LEU A 55 1.45 -8.77 10.41
N MET A 56 0.20 -9.10 10.08
CA MET A 56 -0.70 -9.73 11.04
C MET A 56 -0.23 -11.12 11.50
N PRO A 57 0.21 -12.04 10.61
CA PRO A 57 0.85 -13.29 11.04
C PRO A 57 2.09 -13.07 11.92
N MET A 58 2.97 -12.13 11.55
CA MET A 58 4.17 -11.82 12.36
C MET A 58 3.80 -11.39 13.78
N ILE A 59 2.77 -10.54 13.91
CA ILE A 59 2.28 -10.09 15.23
C ILE A 59 1.66 -11.27 15.99
N ASN A 60 0.86 -12.11 15.34
CA ASN A 60 0.21 -13.25 15.97
C ASN A 60 1.23 -14.26 16.52
N GLU A 61 2.31 -14.53 15.77
CA GLU A 61 3.41 -15.40 16.23
C GLU A 61 4.16 -14.82 17.44
N ALA A 62 4.17 -13.50 17.64
CA ALA A 62 4.81 -12.88 18.79
C ALA A 62 3.97 -12.99 20.08
N PHE A 63 2.66 -13.24 19.96
CA PHE A 63 1.74 -13.39 21.08
C PHE A 63 1.49 -14.85 21.49
N TYR A 64 1.80 -15.80 20.61
CA TYR A 64 1.67 -17.24 20.88
C TYR A 64 2.88 -17.74 21.68
#